data_AF-A0A933Y1L4-F1
#
_entry.id   AF-A0A933Y1L4-F1
#
_cell.length_a   1.000
_cell.length_b   1.000
_cell.length_c   1.000
_cell.angle_alpha   90.00
_cell.angle_beta   90.00
_cell.angle_gamma   90.00
#
_symmetry.space_group_name_H-M   'P 1'
#
loop_
_entity.id
_entity.type
_entity.pdbx_description
1 polymer ?
#
loop_
_entity_poly.entity_id
_entity_poly.type
_entity_poly.pdbx_seq_one_letter_code
_entity_poly.pdbx_strand_id
1 'polypeptide(L)'
;MTARRVLVALHALLLLVLATPAPAQGTATATPEKLVVSKALHAAPTELFDVERVVDGDTIHVQRGGKLVKLRLLAVDTEEKFNGNPDAQSGSKPSTVFGEECALWAQSFFADLAKPGEKPKVALFFPDGKEQIDNYGRLLCHLVLADGTDYNLMLVELGKSPYFNKYGNSSFRHDAFVAAQAAARERKLGIWDPKTNQPSTPGAPSAKRPYEKLLPWWDARAAAVDAYRAARAADAKHVFDADDPALLAEALETSKELDVRVFGCLERTFDEENGTLTLLFKTQDRNRALRVRIGKEARAKFAALALEKRGEDYAQNYFFVSGRVVGGSRGFEVHVSDPAKLVPAGPEPAR
;
A
#
# COMPACT_ATOMS: atom_id res chain seq x y z
N MET A 1 -50.14 -25.82 90.91
CA MET A 1 -50.07 -26.95 89.96
C MET A 1 -50.88 -26.61 88.72
N THR A 2 -50.21 -26.22 87.64
CA THR A 2 -50.52 -26.61 86.24
C THR A 2 -49.56 -25.85 85.33
N ALA A 3 -48.71 -26.60 84.64
CA ALA A 3 -47.85 -26.10 83.57
C ALA A 3 -48.62 -26.19 82.25
N ARG A 4 -48.38 -25.26 81.30
CA ARG A 4 -48.37 -25.59 79.87
C ARG A 4 -47.71 -24.49 79.01
N ARG A 5 -46.50 -24.85 78.57
CA ARG A 5 -45.91 -24.81 77.22
C ARG A 5 -46.18 -23.61 76.29
N VAL A 6 -45.03 -23.09 75.86
CA VAL A 6 -44.68 -22.17 74.77
C VAL A 6 -45.23 -22.57 73.39
N LEU A 7 -45.60 -21.58 72.57
CA LEU A 7 -45.45 -21.63 71.11
C LEU A 7 -45.01 -20.25 70.58
N VAL A 8 -44.06 -20.30 69.65
CA VAL A 8 -43.29 -19.22 69.01
C VAL A 8 -44.02 -18.69 67.77
N ALA A 9 -43.93 -17.39 67.48
CA ALA A 9 -44.26 -16.82 66.18
C ALA A 9 -43.13 -15.88 65.70
N LEU A 10 -42.53 -16.23 64.57
CA LEU A 10 -41.54 -15.46 63.80
C LEU A 10 -42.09 -14.09 63.37
N HIS A 11 -41.26 -13.05 63.39
CA HIS A 11 -41.46 -11.82 62.61
C HIS A 11 -40.19 -11.53 61.80
N ALA A 12 -40.39 -11.36 60.48
CA ALA A 12 -39.37 -11.02 59.50
C ALA A 12 -38.99 -9.53 59.59
N LEU A 13 -37.69 -9.25 59.51
CA LEU A 13 -37.12 -7.91 59.58
C LEU A 13 -37.00 -7.32 58.16
N LEU A 14 -37.74 -6.26 57.88
CA LEU A 14 -37.65 -5.46 56.64
C LEU A 14 -36.77 -4.23 56.92
N LEU A 15 -35.56 -4.19 56.35
CA LEU A 15 -34.67 -3.03 56.40
C LEU A 15 -34.89 -2.16 55.16
N LEU A 16 -35.38 -0.94 55.41
CA LEU A 16 -35.62 0.11 54.43
C LEU A 16 -34.27 0.77 54.05
N VAL A 17 -33.85 0.64 52.79
CA VAL A 17 -32.68 1.37 52.26
C VAL A 17 -33.18 2.64 51.56
N LEU A 18 -32.81 3.80 52.10
CA LEU A 18 -33.07 5.11 51.50
C LEU A 18 -32.12 5.32 50.32
N ALA A 19 -32.66 5.36 49.10
CA ALA A 19 -31.90 5.67 47.89
C ALA A 19 -31.69 7.18 47.76
N THR A 20 -30.43 7.62 47.69
CA THR A 20 -30.05 8.98 47.29
C THR A 20 -30.00 9.07 45.77
N PRO A 21 -30.50 10.15 45.14
CA PRO A 21 -30.41 10.29 43.69
C PRO A 21 -28.98 10.67 43.27
N ALA A 22 -28.41 9.90 42.35
CA ALA A 22 -27.13 10.20 41.70
C ALA A 22 -27.25 11.45 40.80
N PRO A 23 -26.19 12.27 40.67
CA PRO A 23 -26.22 13.43 39.79
C PRO A 23 -26.24 12.97 38.32
N ALA A 24 -27.20 13.50 37.56
CA ALA A 24 -27.31 13.29 36.13
C ALA A 24 -26.05 13.83 35.44
N GLN A 25 -25.19 12.92 34.95
CA GLN A 25 -24.12 13.26 34.02
C GLN A 25 -24.78 13.63 32.70
N GLY A 26 -24.78 14.94 32.39
CA GLY A 26 -25.18 15.43 31.09
C GLY A 26 -24.31 14.79 30.01
N THR A 27 -24.94 13.98 29.16
CA THR A 27 -24.34 13.51 27.92
C THR A 27 -24.14 14.71 27.02
N ALA A 28 -22.93 15.29 27.04
CA ALA A 28 -22.49 16.21 26.01
C ALA A 28 -22.48 15.43 24.69
N THR A 29 -23.52 15.66 23.88
CA THR A 29 -23.56 15.25 22.48
C THR A 29 -22.44 15.99 21.76
N ALA A 30 -21.29 15.34 21.62
CA ALA A 30 -20.20 15.81 20.76
C ALA A 30 -20.79 16.03 19.36
N THR A 31 -20.88 17.30 18.97
CA THR A 31 -21.20 17.69 17.60
C THR A 31 -20.14 17.06 16.70
N PRO A 32 -20.48 16.47 15.54
CA PRO A 32 -19.47 15.89 14.66
C PRO A 32 -18.52 17.01 14.23
N GLU A 33 -17.30 16.97 14.75
CA GLU A 33 -16.24 17.90 14.37
C GLU A 33 -16.07 17.76 12.85
N LYS A 34 -16.30 18.85 12.11
CA LYS A 34 -16.12 18.87 10.66
C LYS A 34 -14.72 18.34 10.37
N LEU A 35 -14.66 17.32 9.52
CA LEU A 35 -13.43 16.72 9.04
C LEU A 35 -12.57 17.81 8.40
N VAL A 36 -11.53 18.24 9.10
CA VAL A 36 -10.56 19.21 8.60
C VAL A 36 -9.59 18.44 7.70
N VAL A 37 -9.80 18.54 6.39
CA VAL A 37 -8.81 18.16 5.38
C VAL A 37 -7.63 19.13 5.50
N SER A 38 -6.40 18.64 5.32
CA SER A 38 -5.23 19.52 5.38
C SER A 38 -5.34 20.66 4.36
N LYS A 39 -4.89 21.85 4.78
CA LYS A 39 -4.83 23.04 3.92
C LYS A 39 -3.88 22.78 2.74
N ALA A 40 -4.06 23.54 1.64
CA ALA A 40 -3.25 23.50 0.42
C ALA A 40 -1.77 23.16 0.68
N LEU A 41 -1.37 21.99 0.18
CA LEU A 41 -0.03 21.43 0.35
C LEU A 41 0.92 21.93 -0.75
N HIS A 42 0.34 22.32 -1.88
CA HIS A 42 1.00 22.86 -3.05
C HIS A 42 0.65 24.34 -3.21
N ALA A 43 1.52 25.07 -3.90
CA ALA A 43 1.11 26.35 -4.46
C ALA A 43 -0.02 26.13 -5.47
N ALA A 44 -0.86 27.16 -5.69
CA ALA A 44 -1.89 27.10 -6.71
C ALA A 44 -1.24 26.78 -8.08
N PRO A 45 -1.67 25.72 -8.76
CA PRO A 45 -1.02 25.26 -9.99
C PRO A 45 -1.29 26.22 -11.15
N THR A 46 -0.31 26.34 -12.05
CA THR A 46 -0.40 27.21 -13.24
C THR A 46 -0.95 26.49 -14.48
N GLU A 47 -0.94 25.16 -14.48
CA GLU A 47 -1.47 24.33 -15.57
C GLU A 47 -2.52 23.37 -15.01
N LEU A 48 -3.68 23.30 -15.68
CA LEU A 48 -4.81 22.48 -15.29
C LEU A 48 -5.32 21.69 -16.50
N PHE A 49 -5.72 20.44 -16.26
CA PHE A 49 -6.24 19.51 -17.25
C PHE A 49 -7.69 19.17 -16.96
N ASP A 50 -8.47 19.00 -18.02
CA ASP A 50 -9.87 18.56 -17.90
C ASP A 50 -9.94 17.10 -17.46
N VAL A 51 -10.72 16.83 -16.42
CA VAL A 51 -11.07 15.48 -15.99
C VAL A 51 -12.14 14.95 -16.95
N GLU A 52 -11.76 13.95 -17.74
CA GLU A 52 -12.63 13.30 -18.73
C GLU A 52 -13.47 12.19 -18.10
N ARG A 53 -12.89 11.47 -17.13
CA ARG A 53 -13.55 10.33 -16.48
C ARG A 53 -12.93 10.04 -15.13
N VAL A 54 -13.78 9.83 -14.12
CA VAL A 54 -13.39 9.24 -12.83
C VAL A 54 -13.78 7.76 -12.86
N VAL A 55 -12.80 6.86 -12.87
CA VAL A 55 -13.05 5.41 -13.00
C VAL A 55 -13.39 4.82 -11.64
N ASP A 56 -12.57 5.13 -10.65
CA ASP A 56 -12.70 4.82 -9.23
C ASP A 56 -11.96 5.89 -8.41
N GLY A 57 -11.68 5.63 -7.12
CA GLY A 57 -11.08 6.62 -6.24
C GLY A 57 -9.61 6.96 -6.54
N ASP A 58 -8.87 6.11 -7.26
CA ASP A 58 -7.43 6.28 -7.53
C ASP A 58 -7.03 6.14 -9.01
N THR A 59 -8.01 6.00 -9.89
CA THR A 59 -7.86 5.94 -11.34
C THR A 59 -8.76 6.98 -12.01
N ILE A 60 -8.12 7.98 -12.63
CA ILE A 60 -8.78 9.12 -13.28
C ILE A 60 -8.20 9.27 -14.68
N HIS A 61 -9.01 9.69 -15.65
CA HIS A 61 -8.56 10.04 -16.99
C HIS A 61 -8.68 11.54 -17.20
N VAL A 62 -7.64 12.14 -17.79
CA VAL A 62 -7.58 13.56 -18.11
C VAL A 62 -7.29 13.80 -19.58
N GLN A 63 -7.71 14.96 -20.08
CA GLN A 63 -7.34 15.42 -21.40
C GLN A 63 -6.05 16.23 -21.34
N ARG A 64 -4.98 15.74 -21.96
CA ARG A 64 -3.66 16.39 -22.00
C ARG A 64 -3.08 16.31 -23.41
N GLY A 65 -2.73 17.47 -23.99
CA GLY A 65 -2.16 17.54 -25.34
C GLY A 65 -3.04 16.91 -26.43
N GLY A 66 -4.37 17.07 -26.33
CA GLY A 66 -5.32 16.50 -27.28
C GLY A 66 -5.53 14.98 -27.15
N LYS A 67 -4.97 14.34 -26.11
CA LYS A 67 -5.10 12.90 -25.87
C LYS A 67 -5.71 12.62 -24.50
N LEU A 68 -6.44 11.51 -24.43
CA LEU A 68 -6.90 10.93 -23.17
C LEU A 68 -5.73 10.23 -22.48
N VAL A 69 -5.32 10.73 -21.32
CA VAL A 69 -4.25 10.16 -20.49
C VAL A 69 -4.88 9.51 -19.27
N LYS A 70 -4.55 8.23 -19.04
CA LYS A 70 -4.98 7.49 -17.85
C LYS A 70 -4.00 7.75 -16.71
N LEU A 71 -4.51 8.04 -15.52
CA LEU A 71 -3.71 8.33 -14.34
C LEU A 71 -3.87 7.20 -13.33
N ARG A 72 -2.78 6.87 -12.63
CA ARG A 72 -2.79 6.08 -11.41
C ARG A 72 -2.22 6.92 -10.28
N LEU A 73 -3.05 7.15 -9.27
CA LEU A 73 -2.68 8.00 -8.14
C LEU A 73 -1.63 7.30 -7.25
N LEU A 74 -0.54 8.00 -6.99
CA LEU A 74 0.55 7.56 -6.11
C LEU A 74 0.13 7.61 -4.63
N ALA A 75 0.77 6.77 -3.80
CA ALA A 75 0.54 6.71 -2.35
C ALA A 75 -0.87 6.31 -1.88
N VAL A 76 -1.77 5.96 -2.80
CA VAL A 76 -3.15 5.51 -2.50
C VAL A 76 -3.48 4.20 -3.23
N ASP A 77 -4.39 3.43 -2.65
CA ASP A 77 -4.93 2.16 -3.16
C ASP A 77 -6.34 1.94 -2.62
N THR A 78 -7.31 2.62 -3.24
CA THR A 78 -8.72 2.50 -2.87
C THR A 78 -9.21 1.07 -3.08
N GLU A 79 -10.23 0.63 -2.33
CA GLU A 79 -10.75 -0.72 -2.51
C GLU A 79 -11.39 -0.89 -3.89
N GLU A 80 -11.26 -2.09 -4.47
CA GLU A 80 -11.78 -2.35 -5.81
C GLU A 80 -13.31 -2.31 -5.77
N LYS A 81 -13.91 -1.62 -6.75
CA LYS A 81 -15.36 -1.60 -6.97
C LYS A 81 -15.83 -2.91 -7.59
N PHE A 82 -17.14 -3.14 -7.66
CA PHE A 82 -17.65 -4.33 -8.33
C PHE A 82 -17.40 -4.21 -9.84
N ASN A 83 -16.72 -5.22 -10.38
CA ASN A 83 -16.61 -5.44 -11.80
C ASN A 83 -17.28 -6.79 -12.10
N GLY A 84 -18.06 -6.89 -13.18
CA GLY A 84 -18.84 -8.09 -13.50
C GLY A 84 -18.02 -9.34 -13.81
N ASN A 85 -16.72 -9.35 -13.49
CA ASN A 85 -15.80 -10.45 -13.66
C ASN A 85 -15.40 -11.01 -12.27
N PRO A 86 -16.07 -12.08 -11.79
CA PRO A 86 -15.75 -12.67 -10.49
C PRO A 86 -14.32 -13.23 -10.42
N ASP A 87 -13.70 -13.57 -11.55
CA ASP A 87 -12.32 -14.09 -11.63
C ASP A 87 -11.25 -12.99 -11.48
N ALA A 88 -11.64 -11.71 -11.52
CA ALA A 88 -10.72 -10.60 -11.35
C ALA A 88 -10.36 -10.32 -9.88
N GLN A 89 -10.93 -11.06 -8.93
CA GLN A 89 -10.75 -10.85 -7.51
C GLN A 89 -9.59 -11.71 -6.97
N SER A 90 -8.73 -11.09 -6.16
CA SER A 90 -7.70 -11.80 -5.39
C SER A 90 -7.97 -11.67 -3.89
N GLY A 91 -7.44 -12.58 -3.08
CA GLY A 91 -7.63 -12.54 -1.62
C GLY A 91 -7.17 -11.22 -0.97
N SER A 92 -6.19 -10.53 -1.58
CA SER A 92 -5.67 -9.24 -1.08
C SER A 92 -6.35 -8.01 -1.70
N LYS A 93 -7.09 -8.19 -2.79
CA LYS A 93 -7.85 -7.16 -3.52
C LYS A 93 -9.22 -7.69 -4.00
N PRO A 94 -10.13 -8.05 -3.09
CA PRO A 94 -11.50 -8.35 -3.44
C PRO A 94 -12.26 -7.08 -3.85
N SER A 95 -13.34 -7.24 -4.61
CA SER A 95 -14.32 -6.16 -4.78
C SER A 95 -15.13 -5.98 -3.50
N THR A 96 -15.43 -4.73 -3.16
CA THR A 96 -16.05 -4.39 -1.87
C THR A 96 -17.18 -3.37 -2.04
N VAL A 97 -18.09 -3.31 -1.05
CA VAL A 97 -19.15 -2.30 -1.01
C VAL A 97 -18.55 -0.90 -0.90
N PHE A 98 -17.53 -0.74 -0.04
CA PHE A 98 -16.86 0.53 0.16
C PHE A 98 -16.05 0.98 -1.07
N GLY A 99 -15.52 0.04 -1.86
CA GLY A 99 -14.92 0.35 -3.16
C GLY A 99 -15.92 0.99 -4.14
N GLU A 100 -17.14 0.47 -4.20
CA GLU A 100 -18.23 1.08 -5.00
C GLU A 100 -18.63 2.46 -4.46
N GLU A 101 -18.82 2.58 -3.14
CA GLU A 101 -19.14 3.86 -2.49
C GLU A 101 -18.04 4.91 -2.72
N CYS A 102 -16.77 4.50 -2.69
CA CYS A 102 -15.63 5.39 -2.92
C CYS A 102 -15.58 5.86 -4.37
N ALA A 103 -15.87 4.99 -5.34
CA ALA A 103 -15.94 5.36 -6.75
C ALA A 103 -17.07 6.37 -7.02
N LEU A 104 -18.26 6.14 -6.47
CA LEU A 104 -19.40 7.06 -6.58
C LEU A 104 -19.15 8.39 -5.88
N TRP A 105 -18.52 8.35 -4.70
CA TRP A 105 -18.10 9.55 -3.98
C TRP A 105 -17.11 10.37 -4.81
N ALA A 106 -16.08 9.74 -5.39
CA ALA A 106 -15.08 10.44 -6.21
C ALA A 106 -15.73 11.08 -7.45
N GLN A 107 -16.63 10.36 -8.13
CA GLN A 107 -17.39 10.92 -9.26
C GLN A 107 -18.19 12.16 -8.86
N SER A 108 -18.89 12.10 -7.74
CA SER A 108 -19.68 13.23 -7.21
C SER A 108 -18.77 14.39 -6.80
N PHE A 109 -17.68 14.09 -6.09
CA PHE A 109 -16.69 15.07 -5.65
C PHE A 109 -16.13 15.88 -6.83
N PHE A 110 -15.69 15.22 -7.89
CA PHE A 110 -15.18 15.93 -9.07
C PHE A 110 -16.28 16.68 -9.82
N ALA A 111 -17.49 16.13 -9.92
CA ALA A 111 -18.61 16.84 -10.54
C ALA A 111 -18.93 18.15 -9.80
N ASP A 112 -18.87 18.14 -8.46
CA ASP A 112 -19.12 19.32 -7.62
C ASP A 112 -18.01 20.39 -7.72
N LEU A 113 -16.79 20.02 -8.15
CA LEU A 113 -15.72 20.97 -8.43
C LEU A 113 -15.94 21.77 -9.73
N ALA A 114 -16.77 21.25 -10.64
CA ALA A 114 -17.02 21.88 -11.92
C ALA A 114 -18.23 22.82 -11.86
N LYS A 115 -18.19 23.92 -12.62
CA LYS A 115 -19.39 24.72 -12.86
C LYS A 115 -20.35 23.95 -13.77
N PRO A 116 -21.67 24.23 -13.72
CA PRO A 116 -22.63 23.62 -14.64
C PRO A 116 -22.19 23.76 -16.11
N GLY A 117 -22.04 22.63 -16.81
CA GLY A 117 -21.62 22.58 -18.21
C GLY A 117 -20.11 22.59 -18.46
N GLU A 118 -19.29 22.71 -17.41
CA GLU A 118 -17.82 22.62 -17.50
C GLU A 118 -17.32 21.25 -17.03
N LYS A 119 -16.07 20.93 -17.37
CA LYS A 119 -15.38 19.76 -16.82
C LYS A 119 -14.61 20.15 -15.55
N PRO A 120 -14.45 19.23 -14.58
CA PRO A 120 -13.56 19.45 -13.45
C PRO A 120 -12.14 19.63 -13.96
N LYS A 121 -11.36 20.47 -13.29
CA LYS A 121 -9.98 20.76 -13.67
C LYS A 121 -9.02 20.41 -12.55
N VAL A 122 -7.91 19.75 -12.88
CA VAL A 122 -6.87 19.31 -11.93
C VAL A 122 -5.47 19.52 -12.48
N ALA A 123 -4.48 19.70 -11.61
CA ALA A 123 -3.07 19.67 -11.96
C ALA A 123 -2.46 18.30 -11.65
N LEU A 124 -1.35 17.99 -12.32
CA LEU A 124 -0.57 16.77 -12.10
C LEU A 124 0.73 17.14 -11.39
N PHE A 125 1.05 16.42 -10.32
CA PHE A 125 2.32 16.58 -9.61
C PHE A 125 3.12 15.27 -9.62
N PHE A 126 4.42 15.38 -9.92
CA PHE A 126 5.35 14.26 -10.00
C PHE A 126 6.43 14.45 -8.92
N PRO A 127 6.43 13.63 -7.84
CA PRO A 127 7.34 13.80 -6.71
C PRO A 127 8.82 13.92 -7.10
N ASP A 128 9.26 13.12 -8.07
CA ASP A 128 10.66 13.09 -8.52
C ASP A 128 10.90 14.01 -9.74
N GLY A 129 9.93 14.86 -10.09
CA GLY A 129 9.98 15.78 -11.24
C GLY A 129 9.95 15.07 -12.60
N LYS A 130 9.74 13.76 -12.64
CA LYS A 130 9.76 12.94 -13.86
C LYS A 130 8.44 12.19 -14.03
N GLU A 131 7.98 12.12 -15.26
CA GLU A 131 6.84 11.28 -15.62
C GLU A 131 7.24 9.81 -15.63
N GLN A 132 6.39 8.97 -15.05
CA GLN A 132 6.56 7.52 -15.04
C GLN A 132 5.26 6.85 -15.43
N ILE A 133 5.37 5.75 -16.18
CA ILE A 133 4.23 4.97 -16.66
C ILE A 133 4.27 3.58 -16.03
N ASP A 134 3.13 3.11 -15.53
CA ASP A 134 3.01 1.74 -15.04
C ASP A 134 2.84 0.71 -16.19
N ASN A 135 2.84 -0.58 -15.84
CA ASN A 135 2.70 -1.67 -16.80
C ASN A 135 1.35 -1.69 -17.56
N TYR A 136 0.38 -0.87 -17.15
CA TYR A 136 -0.94 -0.73 -17.79
C TYR A 136 -1.04 0.53 -18.64
N GLY A 137 0.06 1.26 -18.82
CA GLY A 137 0.09 2.50 -19.59
C GLY A 137 -0.52 3.69 -18.85
N ARG A 138 -0.61 3.65 -17.51
CA ARG A 138 -1.12 4.76 -16.69
C ARG A 138 0.02 5.63 -16.20
N LEU A 139 -0.17 6.93 -16.27
CA LEU A 139 0.74 7.94 -15.76
C LEU A 139 0.64 8.03 -14.23
N LEU A 140 1.77 7.83 -13.57
CA LEU A 140 1.90 7.87 -12.12
C LEU A 140 2.03 9.32 -11.63
N CYS A 141 1.08 9.79 -10.81
CA CYS A 141 1.09 11.17 -10.33
C CYS A 141 0.30 11.37 -9.03
N HIS A 142 0.45 12.55 -8.45
CA HIS A 142 -0.53 13.15 -7.55
C HIS A 142 -1.48 14.05 -8.34
N LEU A 143 -2.75 14.10 -7.92
CA LEU A 143 -3.66 15.14 -8.37
C LEU A 143 -3.67 16.31 -7.39
N VAL A 144 -3.52 17.51 -7.94
CA VAL A 144 -3.56 18.76 -7.19
C VAL A 144 -4.77 19.57 -7.64
N LEU A 145 -5.62 19.95 -6.69
CA LEU A 145 -6.80 20.77 -6.96
C LEU A 145 -6.42 22.23 -7.23
N ALA A 146 -7.35 23.01 -7.77
CA ALA A 146 -7.10 24.41 -8.13
C ALA A 146 -6.65 25.29 -6.94
N ASP A 147 -7.02 24.92 -5.71
CA ASP A 147 -6.62 25.62 -4.49
C ASP A 147 -5.29 25.12 -3.90
N GLY A 148 -4.63 24.14 -4.53
CA GLY A 148 -3.37 23.54 -4.07
C GLY A 148 -3.54 22.33 -3.15
N THR A 149 -4.77 21.85 -2.92
CA THR A 149 -5.03 20.62 -2.15
C THR A 149 -4.49 19.39 -2.88
N ASP A 150 -3.77 18.52 -2.16
CA ASP A 150 -3.31 17.23 -2.68
C ASP A 150 -4.42 16.18 -2.50
N TYR A 151 -5.07 15.81 -3.60
CA TYR A 151 -6.20 14.88 -3.59
C TYR A 151 -5.78 13.50 -3.07
N ASN A 152 -4.55 13.05 -3.34
CA ASN A 152 -4.07 11.75 -2.88
C ASN A 152 -3.93 11.73 -1.36
N LEU A 153 -3.37 12.78 -0.75
CA LEU A 153 -3.30 12.90 0.70
C LEU A 153 -4.71 12.97 1.31
N MET A 154 -5.61 13.76 0.71
CA MET A 154 -6.99 13.87 1.15
C MET A 154 -7.70 12.51 1.17
N LEU A 155 -7.49 11.62 0.20
CA LEU A 155 -8.05 10.27 0.23
C LEU A 155 -7.67 9.49 1.50
N VAL A 156 -6.43 9.65 1.98
CA VAL A 156 -5.96 9.00 3.21
C VAL A 156 -6.55 9.67 4.45
N GLU A 157 -6.63 11.00 4.48
CA GLU A 157 -7.25 11.77 5.58
C GLU A 157 -8.73 11.43 5.76
N LEU A 158 -9.45 11.21 4.66
CA LEU A 158 -10.86 10.85 4.65
C LEU A 158 -11.10 9.35 4.91
N GLY A 159 -10.06 8.53 5.08
CA GLY A 159 -10.17 7.08 5.21
C GLY A 159 -10.70 6.37 3.96
N LYS A 160 -10.60 7.00 2.79
CA LYS A 160 -10.99 6.43 1.48
C LYS A 160 -9.92 5.49 0.93
N SER A 161 -8.67 5.70 1.32
CA SER A 161 -7.51 4.88 0.96
C SER A 161 -6.63 4.65 2.18
N PRO A 162 -5.93 3.50 2.30
CA PRO A 162 -4.75 3.43 3.15
C PRO A 162 -3.62 4.28 2.55
N TYR A 163 -2.60 4.58 3.33
CA TYR A 163 -1.33 5.04 2.78
C TYR A 163 -0.62 3.85 2.11
N PHE A 164 -0.57 3.88 0.78
CA PHE A 164 -0.05 2.78 -0.04
C PHE A 164 1.41 3.00 -0.41
N ASN A 165 2.32 2.57 0.46
CA ASN A 165 3.78 2.69 0.31
C ASN A 165 4.47 1.40 -0.20
N LYS A 166 3.72 0.45 -0.76
CA LYS A 166 4.22 -0.86 -1.24
C LYS A 166 5.44 -0.77 -2.18
N TYR A 167 5.59 0.35 -2.88
CA TYR A 167 6.67 0.62 -3.84
C TYR A 167 7.66 1.69 -3.36
N GLY A 168 7.76 1.91 -2.04
CA GLY A 168 8.60 2.91 -1.41
C GLY A 168 7.78 3.98 -0.69
N ASN A 169 8.36 4.56 0.36
CA ASN A 169 7.74 5.70 1.02
C ASN A 169 7.68 6.91 0.07
N SER A 170 6.68 7.77 0.26
CA SER A 170 6.54 9.01 -0.49
C SER A 170 7.78 9.90 -0.30
N SER A 171 8.51 10.16 -1.38
CA SER A 171 9.68 11.07 -1.39
C SER A 171 9.30 12.53 -1.13
N PHE A 172 8.02 12.87 -1.34
CA PHE A 172 7.49 14.21 -1.16
C PHE A 172 7.03 14.46 0.28
N ARG A 173 6.16 13.58 0.83
CA ARG A 173 5.42 13.87 2.08
C ARG A 173 5.09 12.61 2.91
N HIS A 174 6.06 11.73 3.12
CA HIS A 174 5.88 10.52 3.94
C HIS A 174 5.18 10.79 5.29
N ASP A 175 5.69 11.74 6.07
CA ASP A 175 5.16 12.03 7.42
C ASP A 175 3.71 12.50 7.40
N ALA A 176 3.30 13.24 6.38
CA ALA A 176 1.92 13.71 6.24
C ALA A 176 0.97 12.54 5.98
N PHE A 177 1.36 11.59 5.11
CA PHE A 177 0.58 10.39 4.86
C PHE A 177 0.48 9.48 6.11
N VAL A 178 1.58 9.35 6.85
CA VAL A 178 1.59 8.59 8.12
C VAL A 178 0.64 9.22 9.13
N ALA A 179 0.71 10.55 9.32
CA ALA A 179 -0.16 11.28 10.22
C ALA A 179 -1.64 11.20 9.80
N ALA A 180 -1.92 11.38 8.50
CA ALA A 180 -3.26 11.26 7.94
C ALA A 180 -3.87 9.86 8.19
N GLN A 181 -3.10 8.80 7.93
CA GLN A 181 -3.53 7.44 8.18
C GLN A 181 -3.80 7.19 9.67
N ALA A 182 -2.91 7.67 10.56
CA ALA A 182 -3.09 7.52 12.00
C ALA A 182 -4.38 8.21 12.48
N ALA A 183 -4.62 9.45 12.06
CA ALA A 183 -5.82 10.21 12.41
C ALA A 183 -7.11 9.56 11.86
N ALA A 184 -7.08 9.07 10.61
CA ALA A 184 -8.21 8.38 10.02
C ALA A 184 -8.53 7.06 10.75
N ARG A 185 -7.51 6.34 11.22
CA ARG A 185 -7.66 5.11 12.04
C ARG A 185 -8.25 5.41 13.41
N GLU A 186 -7.72 6.41 14.11
CA GLU A 186 -8.21 6.83 15.42
C GLU A 186 -9.70 7.21 15.36
N ARG A 187 -10.09 7.93 14.31
CA ARG A 187 -11.47 8.38 14.08
C ARG A 187 -12.34 7.34 13.39
N LYS A 188 -11.81 6.15 13.10
CA LYS A 188 -12.54 5.04 12.45
C LYS A 188 -13.23 5.48 11.15
N LEU A 189 -12.53 6.23 10.30
CA LEU A 189 -13.07 6.74 9.05
C LEU A 189 -12.98 5.71 7.93
N GLY A 190 -14.03 5.60 7.12
CA GLY A 190 -14.03 4.83 5.88
C GLY A 190 -13.55 3.39 6.08
N ILE A 191 -12.47 2.99 5.41
CA ILE A 191 -11.90 1.62 5.53
C ILE A 191 -11.51 1.24 6.97
N TRP A 192 -11.37 2.21 7.87
CA TRP A 192 -11.01 1.99 9.27
C TRP A 192 -12.22 1.81 10.20
N ASP A 193 -13.45 2.04 9.73
CA ASP A 193 -14.66 1.70 10.50
C ASP A 193 -14.83 0.17 10.52
N PRO A 194 -14.91 -0.47 11.71
CA PRO A 194 -15.21 -1.90 11.81
C PRO A 194 -16.52 -2.32 11.09
N LYS A 195 -17.45 -1.38 10.92
CA LYS A 195 -18.71 -1.55 10.19
C LYS A 195 -18.59 -1.47 8.68
N THR A 196 -17.50 -0.91 8.15
CA THR A 196 -17.27 -0.87 6.71
C THR A 196 -17.23 -2.28 6.13
N ASN A 197 -17.85 -2.42 4.95
CA ASN A 197 -18.05 -3.69 4.26
C ASN A 197 -18.82 -4.76 5.06
N GLN A 198 -19.52 -4.39 6.13
CA GLN A 198 -20.49 -5.31 6.73
C GLN A 198 -21.72 -5.41 5.81
N PRO A 199 -22.23 -6.62 5.55
CA PRO A 199 -23.40 -6.79 4.72
C PRO A 199 -24.63 -6.21 5.45
N SER A 200 -25.42 -5.41 4.74
CA SER A 200 -26.68 -4.85 5.26
C SER A 200 -27.80 -5.90 5.37
N THR A 201 -27.68 -7.00 4.64
CA THR A 201 -28.61 -8.13 4.66
C THR A 201 -27.87 -9.44 4.97
N PRO A 202 -28.39 -10.30 5.87
CA PRO A 202 -27.80 -11.61 6.11
C PRO A 202 -27.70 -12.42 4.80
N GLY A 203 -26.49 -12.91 4.50
CA GLY A 203 -26.22 -13.69 3.29
C GLY A 203 -25.78 -12.89 2.05
N ALA A 204 -25.77 -11.55 2.10
CA ALA A 204 -25.17 -10.76 1.02
C ALA A 204 -23.63 -10.96 0.98
N PRO A 205 -23.02 -11.04 -0.22
CA PRO A 205 -21.58 -11.06 -0.36
C PRO A 205 -20.95 -9.85 0.34
N SER A 206 -19.99 -10.13 1.21
CA SER A 206 -19.15 -9.11 1.82
C SER A 206 -17.72 -9.59 1.79
N ALA A 207 -16.81 -8.66 1.49
CA ALA A 207 -15.39 -8.92 1.49
C ALA A 207 -14.70 -7.78 2.20
N LYS A 208 -13.65 -8.11 2.94
CA LYS A 208 -12.79 -7.14 3.62
C LYS A 208 -11.36 -7.38 3.19
N ARG A 209 -10.62 -6.30 2.95
CA ARG A 209 -9.19 -6.38 2.75
C ARG A 209 -8.51 -6.68 4.10
N PRO A 210 -7.54 -7.60 4.15
CA PRO A 210 -6.82 -7.93 5.37
C PRO A 210 -5.74 -6.87 5.67
N TYR A 211 -6.15 -5.64 6.01
CA TYR A 211 -5.22 -4.51 6.24
C TYR A 211 -4.21 -4.79 7.35
N GLU A 212 -4.56 -5.60 8.34
CA GLU A 212 -3.67 -6.06 9.39
C GLU A 212 -2.47 -6.85 8.86
N LYS A 213 -2.59 -7.50 7.70
CA LYS A 213 -1.49 -8.18 7.01
C LYS A 213 -0.87 -7.32 5.92
N LEU A 214 -1.69 -6.52 5.22
CA LEU A 214 -1.23 -5.69 4.11
C LEU A 214 -0.31 -4.55 4.57
N LEU A 215 -0.66 -3.83 5.64
CA LEU A 215 0.12 -2.66 6.07
C LEU A 215 1.55 -3.05 6.51
N PRO A 216 1.78 -4.04 7.41
CA PRO A 216 3.14 -4.44 7.76
C PRO A 216 3.95 -4.94 6.58
N TRP A 217 3.28 -5.59 5.62
CA TRP A 217 3.93 -6.05 4.40
C TRP A 217 4.35 -4.89 3.49
N TRP A 218 3.48 -3.89 3.32
CA TRP A 218 3.82 -2.69 2.54
C TRP A 218 4.91 -1.88 3.20
N ASP A 219 4.89 -1.72 4.53
CA ASP A 219 5.93 -1.03 5.29
C ASP A 219 7.29 -1.71 5.16
N ALA A 220 7.34 -3.05 5.25
CA ALA A 220 8.56 -3.82 5.04
C ALA A 220 9.14 -3.63 3.62
N ARG A 221 8.27 -3.59 2.60
CA ARG A 221 8.67 -3.30 1.21
C ARG A 221 9.15 -1.86 1.05
N ALA A 222 8.47 -0.91 1.68
CA ALA A 222 8.83 0.50 1.64
C ALA A 222 10.23 0.71 2.24
N ALA A 223 10.51 0.09 3.40
CA ALA A 223 11.82 0.11 4.03
C ALA A 223 12.92 -0.47 3.13
N ALA A 224 12.61 -1.53 2.36
CA ALA A 224 13.57 -2.08 1.40
C ALA A 224 13.90 -1.12 0.26
N VAL A 225 12.88 -0.43 -0.29
CA VAL A 225 13.07 0.58 -1.34
C VAL A 225 13.83 1.79 -0.81
N ASP A 226 13.56 2.23 0.41
CA ASP A 226 14.28 3.35 1.03
C ASP A 226 15.75 2.98 1.33
N ALA A 227 16.02 1.74 1.76
CA ALA A 227 17.38 1.23 1.91
C ALA A 227 18.15 1.24 0.57
N TYR A 228 17.48 0.90 -0.53
CA TYR A 228 18.05 1.04 -1.87
C TYR A 228 18.32 2.49 -2.25
N ARG A 229 17.34 3.38 -2.07
CA ARG A 229 17.51 4.82 -2.36
C ARG A 229 18.69 5.41 -1.59
N ALA A 230 18.81 5.09 -0.30
CA ALA A 230 19.93 5.52 0.53
C ALA A 230 21.28 4.95 0.04
N ALA A 231 21.33 3.65 -0.27
CA ALA A 231 22.54 3.01 -0.78
C ALA A 231 22.99 3.60 -2.13
N ARG A 232 22.05 3.85 -3.05
CA ARG A 232 22.36 4.45 -4.36
C ARG A 232 22.72 5.92 -4.26
N ALA A 233 22.12 6.68 -3.33
CA ALA A 233 22.55 8.05 -3.05
C ALA A 233 23.99 8.10 -2.52
N ALA A 234 24.40 7.11 -1.71
CA ALA A 234 25.75 7.01 -1.19
C ALA A 234 26.78 6.54 -2.23
N ASP A 235 26.41 5.59 -3.10
CA ASP A 235 27.31 5.01 -4.11
C ASP A 235 26.59 4.63 -5.42
N ALA A 236 26.19 5.66 -6.17
CA ALA A 236 25.49 5.48 -7.44
C ALA A 236 26.34 4.77 -8.52
N LYS A 237 27.66 4.67 -8.34
CA LYS A 237 28.54 3.99 -9.29
C LYS A 237 28.51 2.48 -9.13
N HIS A 238 28.18 1.96 -7.95
CA HIS A 238 28.23 0.52 -7.69
C HIS A 238 26.92 -0.09 -7.19
N VAL A 239 25.85 0.70 -7.00
CA VAL A 239 24.54 0.21 -6.54
C VAL A 239 23.46 0.42 -7.60
N PHE A 240 22.96 -0.66 -8.21
CA PHE A 240 22.05 -0.61 -9.36
C PHE A 240 20.66 -1.19 -9.04
N ASP A 241 19.68 -0.94 -9.92
CA ASP A 241 18.33 -1.51 -9.86
C ASP A 241 18.16 -2.63 -10.89
N ALA A 242 17.58 -3.75 -10.49
CA ALA A 242 17.23 -4.84 -11.39
C ALA A 242 15.99 -4.55 -12.25
N ASP A 243 15.14 -3.59 -11.86
CA ASP A 243 13.95 -3.23 -12.65
C ASP A 243 14.30 -2.30 -13.82
N ASP A 244 15.48 -1.67 -13.82
CA ASP A 244 15.97 -0.79 -14.88
C ASP A 244 17.03 -1.48 -15.76
N PRO A 245 16.69 -1.89 -17.00
CA PRO A 245 17.62 -2.56 -17.89
C PRO A 245 18.83 -1.69 -18.30
N ALA A 246 18.71 -0.37 -18.28
CA ALA A 246 19.84 0.52 -18.55
C ALA A 246 20.83 0.47 -17.38
N LEU A 247 20.34 0.52 -16.14
CA LEU A 247 21.19 0.35 -14.96
C LEU A 247 21.83 -1.03 -14.90
N LEU A 248 21.16 -2.10 -15.34
CA LEU A 248 21.77 -3.42 -15.45
C LEU A 248 22.88 -3.48 -16.51
N ALA A 249 22.75 -2.74 -17.61
CA ALA A 249 23.83 -2.62 -18.60
C ALA A 249 25.03 -1.86 -18.05
N GLU A 250 24.80 -0.79 -17.28
CA GLU A 250 25.87 -0.09 -16.55
C GLU A 250 26.53 -1.00 -15.50
N ALA A 251 25.73 -1.82 -14.80
CA ALA A 251 26.22 -2.78 -13.82
C ALA A 251 27.11 -3.84 -14.48
N LEU A 252 26.73 -4.35 -15.66
CA LEU A 252 27.55 -5.27 -16.46
C LEU A 252 28.94 -4.69 -16.75
N GLU A 253 29.01 -3.43 -17.20
CA GLU A 253 30.27 -2.77 -17.52
C GLU A 253 31.10 -2.47 -16.27
N THR A 254 30.49 -1.84 -15.26
CA THR A 254 31.16 -1.49 -14.00
C THR A 254 31.67 -2.73 -13.30
N SER A 255 30.88 -3.80 -13.33
CA SER A 255 31.25 -5.01 -12.63
C SER A 255 32.45 -5.71 -13.23
N LYS A 256 33.02 -5.27 -14.38
CA LYS A 256 34.25 -5.82 -14.97
C LYS A 256 35.49 -5.57 -14.11
N GLU A 257 35.47 -4.58 -13.24
CA GLU A 257 36.60 -4.20 -12.39
C GLU A 257 36.36 -4.60 -10.94
N LEU A 258 35.16 -4.34 -10.41
CA LEU A 258 34.80 -4.56 -9.01
C LEU A 258 33.45 -5.26 -8.88
N ASP A 259 33.18 -5.90 -7.75
CA ASP A 259 31.83 -6.36 -7.45
C ASP A 259 30.88 -5.16 -7.32
N VAL A 260 29.67 -5.30 -7.89
CA VAL A 260 28.59 -4.32 -7.75
C VAL A 260 27.48 -4.88 -6.88
N ARG A 261 26.60 -4.02 -6.38
CA ARG A 261 25.36 -4.39 -5.68
C ARG A 261 24.17 -4.09 -6.58
N VAL A 262 23.28 -5.06 -6.74
CA VAL A 262 22.04 -4.90 -7.51
C VAL A 262 20.86 -5.15 -6.58
N PHE A 263 20.00 -4.16 -6.43
CA PHE A 263 18.74 -4.24 -5.71
C PHE A 263 17.64 -4.77 -6.63
N GLY A 264 16.70 -5.58 -6.11
CA GLY A 264 15.49 -5.87 -6.87
C GLY A 264 14.51 -6.79 -6.17
N CYS A 265 13.32 -6.91 -6.75
CA CYS A 265 12.24 -7.76 -6.25
C CYS A 265 12.37 -9.18 -6.82
N LEU A 266 12.55 -10.18 -5.97
CA LEU A 266 12.46 -11.58 -6.36
C LEU A 266 11.01 -11.90 -6.79
N GLU A 267 10.83 -12.29 -8.05
CA GLU A 267 9.53 -12.64 -8.63
C GLU A 267 9.22 -14.12 -8.40
N ARG A 268 10.17 -14.99 -8.71
CA ARG A 268 10.02 -16.45 -8.56
C ARG A 268 11.36 -17.16 -8.57
N THR A 269 11.35 -18.41 -8.12
CA THR A 269 12.48 -19.34 -8.21
C THR A 269 12.12 -20.58 -9.04
N PHE A 270 13.12 -21.21 -9.66
CA PHE A 270 12.94 -22.48 -10.37
C PHE A 270 14.27 -23.24 -10.52
N ASP A 271 14.17 -24.56 -10.61
CA ASP A 271 15.28 -25.48 -10.85
C ASP A 271 15.67 -25.52 -12.33
N GLU A 272 16.98 -25.51 -12.60
CA GLU A 272 17.54 -25.84 -13.91
C GLU A 272 17.88 -27.32 -14.00
N GLU A 273 18.00 -27.87 -15.22
CA GLU A 273 18.30 -29.29 -15.47
C GLU A 273 19.60 -29.77 -14.79
N ASN A 274 20.60 -28.88 -14.67
CA ASN A 274 21.88 -29.19 -14.02
C ASN A 274 21.84 -29.08 -12.48
N GLY A 275 20.66 -28.83 -11.88
CA GLY A 275 20.48 -28.64 -10.44
C GLY A 275 20.80 -27.22 -9.93
N THR A 276 21.10 -26.26 -10.80
CA THR A 276 21.22 -24.84 -10.41
C THR A 276 19.86 -24.29 -9.99
N LEU A 277 19.80 -23.48 -8.94
CA LEU A 277 18.61 -22.69 -8.60
C LEU A 277 18.69 -21.34 -9.28
N THR A 278 17.63 -20.95 -9.96
CA THR A 278 17.50 -19.64 -10.58
C THR A 278 16.52 -18.79 -9.81
N LEU A 279 16.95 -17.60 -9.44
CA LEU A 279 16.13 -16.56 -8.84
C LEU A 279 15.88 -15.51 -9.93
N LEU A 280 14.63 -15.40 -10.38
CA LEU A 280 14.23 -14.41 -11.38
C LEU A 280 13.77 -13.14 -10.67
N PHE A 281 14.45 -12.03 -10.96
CA PHE A 281 14.07 -10.73 -10.44
C PHE A 281 13.09 -10.05 -11.40
N LYS A 282 12.10 -9.37 -10.81
CA LYS A 282 11.04 -8.67 -11.53
C LYS A 282 11.63 -7.52 -12.35
N THR A 283 11.17 -7.39 -13.58
CA THR A 283 11.47 -6.25 -14.46
C THR A 283 10.31 -5.98 -15.42
N GLN A 284 10.21 -4.76 -15.94
CA GLN A 284 9.32 -4.45 -17.07
C GLN A 284 9.76 -5.14 -18.38
N ASP A 285 11.07 -5.30 -18.62
CA ASP A 285 11.61 -5.97 -19.81
C ASP A 285 12.06 -7.40 -19.51
N ARG A 286 11.15 -8.36 -19.68
CA ARG A 286 11.40 -9.78 -19.39
C ARG A 286 12.57 -10.39 -20.18
N ASN A 287 12.95 -9.81 -21.31
CA ASN A 287 14.09 -10.26 -22.12
C ASN A 287 15.43 -9.75 -21.57
N ARG A 288 15.39 -8.79 -20.64
CA ARG A 288 16.55 -8.16 -20.01
C ARG A 288 16.53 -8.30 -18.48
N ALA A 289 15.84 -9.32 -17.98
CA ALA A 289 15.75 -9.58 -16.54
C ALA A 289 17.08 -10.03 -15.93
N LEU A 290 17.29 -9.67 -14.66
CA LEU A 290 18.34 -10.21 -13.82
C LEU A 290 17.98 -11.62 -13.33
N ARG A 291 18.93 -12.54 -13.44
CA ARG A 291 18.87 -13.90 -12.89
C ARG A 291 20.02 -14.11 -11.92
N VAL A 292 19.71 -14.44 -10.67
CA VAL A 292 20.74 -14.89 -9.73
C VAL A 292 20.81 -16.42 -9.77
N ARG A 293 22.00 -16.96 -9.98
CA ARG A 293 22.27 -18.39 -10.14
C ARG A 293 22.96 -18.93 -8.89
N ILE A 294 22.38 -19.96 -8.28
CA ILE A 294 22.97 -20.68 -7.15
C ILE A 294 23.25 -22.11 -7.59
N GLY A 295 24.53 -22.45 -7.73
CA GLY A 295 24.94 -23.80 -8.12
C GLY A 295 24.45 -24.87 -7.15
N LYS A 296 24.20 -26.08 -7.66
CA LYS A 296 23.65 -27.23 -6.91
C LYS A 296 24.32 -27.42 -5.54
N GLU A 297 25.64 -27.43 -5.50
CA GLU A 297 26.44 -27.66 -4.29
C GLU A 297 26.38 -26.52 -3.26
N ALA A 298 25.98 -25.31 -3.68
CA ALA A 298 25.87 -24.15 -2.80
C ALA A 298 24.47 -23.98 -2.19
N ARG A 299 23.43 -24.63 -2.75
CA ARG A 299 22.02 -24.43 -2.38
C ARG A 299 21.73 -24.54 -0.89
N ALA A 300 22.29 -25.57 -0.24
CA ALA A 300 22.05 -25.82 1.19
C ALA A 300 22.47 -24.63 2.08
N LYS A 301 23.43 -23.82 1.63
CA LYS A 301 23.90 -22.63 2.36
C LYS A 301 22.84 -21.51 2.40
N PHE A 302 21.88 -21.50 1.48
CA PHE A 302 20.85 -20.46 1.36
C PHE A 302 19.52 -20.86 2.02
N ALA A 303 19.44 -22.02 2.70
CA ALA A 303 18.20 -22.52 3.29
C ALA A 303 17.53 -21.53 4.27
N ALA A 304 18.33 -20.75 5.00
CA ALA A 304 17.83 -19.73 5.93
C ALA A 304 17.04 -18.60 5.25
N LEU A 305 17.22 -18.38 3.95
CA LEU A 305 16.50 -17.36 3.20
C LEU A 305 15.10 -17.79 2.76
N ALA A 306 14.78 -19.10 2.82
CA ALA A 306 13.48 -19.65 2.38
C ALA A 306 13.03 -19.08 1.01
N LEU A 307 13.93 -19.12 0.02
CA LEU A 307 13.78 -18.44 -1.28
C LEU A 307 12.52 -18.85 -2.04
N GLU A 308 12.06 -20.08 -1.87
CA GLU A 308 10.84 -20.63 -2.45
C GLU A 308 9.57 -19.94 -1.96
N LYS A 309 9.58 -19.37 -0.75
CA LYS A 309 8.42 -18.69 -0.15
C LYS A 309 8.37 -17.20 -0.46
N ARG A 310 9.42 -16.65 -1.08
CA ARG A 310 9.55 -15.21 -1.37
C ARG A 310 8.60 -14.73 -2.47
N GLY A 311 7.99 -15.65 -3.22
CA GLY A 311 6.93 -15.33 -4.18
C GLY A 311 5.53 -15.24 -3.55
N GLU A 312 5.36 -15.64 -2.29
CA GLU A 312 4.06 -15.66 -1.60
C GLU A 312 3.62 -14.26 -1.15
N ASP A 313 2.30 -14.05 -1.06
CA ASP A 313 1.75 -12.83 -0.47
C ASP A 313 2.25 -12.69 0.98
N TYR A 314 2.44 -11.44 1.42
CA TYR A 314 2.91 -11.10 2.77
C TYR A 314 4.33 -11.55 3.12
N ALA A 315 5.13 -12.01 2.16
CA ALA A 315 6.56 -12.22 2.33
C ALA A 315 7.36 -10.96 1.93
N GLN A 316 8.44 -10.68 2.66
CA GLN A 316 9.50 -9.80 2.15
C GLN A 316 10.19 -10.49 0.97
N ASN A 317 10.45 -9.74 -0.11
CA ASN A 317 11.03 -10.31 -1.32
C ASN A 317 11.96 -9.37 -2.10
N TYR A 318 12.46 -8.30 -1.47
CA TYR A 318 13.47 -7.42 -2.06
C TYR A 318 14.86 -7.83 -1.60
N PHE A 319 15.81 -8.02 -2.52
CA PHE A 319 17.16 -8.43 -2.16
C PHE A 319 18.19 -7.47 -2.74
N PHE A 320 19.31 -7.33 -2.04
CA PHE A 320 20.57 -6.95 -2.67
C PHE A 320 21.33 -8.21 -3.04
N VAL A 321 21.72 -8.32 -4.31
CA VAL A 321 22.72 -9.27 -4.76
C VAL A 321 24.03 -8.54 -5.01
N SER A 322 25.14 -9.08 -4.51
CA SER A 322 26.48 -8.53 -4.73
C SER A 322 27.29 -9.48 -5.60
N GLY A 323 28.00 -8.96 -6.59
CA GLY A 323 28.88 -9.79 -7.42
C GLY A 323 29.13 -9.22 -8.80
N ARG A 324 29.71 -10.06 -9.64
CA ARG A 324 29.95 -9.80 -11.07
C ARG A 324 28.67 -10.01 -11.85
N VAL A 325 28.25 -9.00 -12.60
CA VAL A 325 27.14 -9.11 -13.56
C VAL A 325 27.72 -9.61 -14.88
N VAL A 326 27.09 -10.61 -15.47
CA VAL A 326 27.47 -11.13 -16.80
C VAL A 326 26.26 -11.12 -17.73
N GLY A 327 26.52 -11.00 -19.03
CA GLY A 327 25.49 -11.13 -20.06
C GLY A 327 25.10 -12.59 -20.26
N GLY A 328 23.80 -12.85 -20.39
CA GLY A 328 23.24 -14.16 -20.71
C GLY A 328 22.24 -14.07 -21.87
N SER A 329 21.82 -15.22 -22.40
CA SER A 329 20.89 -15.31 -23.54
C SER A 329 19.51 -14.70 -23.28
N ARG A 330 19.17 -14.42 -22.02
CA ARG A 330 17.86 -13.92 -21.59
C ARG A 330 17.95 -12.66 -20.71
N GLY A 331 19.08 -11.96 -20.73
CA GLY A 331 19.31 -10.76 -19.93
C GLY A 331 20.64 -10.82 -19.18
N PHE A 332 20.58 -10.62 -17.87
CA PHE A 332 21.76 -10.50 -17.02
C PHE A 332 21.80 -11.62 -15.99
N GLU A 333 23.01 -12.04 -15.61
CA GLU A 333 23.20 -13.04 -14.58
C GLU A 333 24.20 -12.60 -13.52
N VAL A 334 23.97 -13.04 -12.27
CA VAL A 334 24.97 -13.00 -11.20
C VAL A 334 25.03 -14.40 -10.59
N HIS A 335 26.23 -14.96 -10.50
CA HIS A 335 26.45 -16.28 -9.91
C HIS A 335 26.87 -16.12 -8.45
N VAL A 336 26.15 -16.73 -7.52
CA VAL A 336 26.42 -16.63 -6.08
C VAL A 336 26.57 -18.01 -5.44
N SER A 337 27.62 -18.16 -4.64
CA SER A 337 27.91 -19.37 -3.85
C SER A 337 28.05 -19.09 -2.34
N ASP A 338 28.13 -17.81 -1.98
CA ASP A 338 28.21 -17.29 -0.62
C ASP A 338 26.89 -16.57 -0.26
N PRO A 339 26.16 -17.01 0.79
CA PRO A 339 24.95 -16.34 1.26
C PRO A 339 25.14 -14.86 1.63
N ALA A 340 26.34 -14.43 2.01
CA ALA A 340 26.61 -13.01 2.30
C ALA A 340 26.44 -12.09 1.07
N LYS A 341 26.44 -12.67 -0.14
CA LYS A 341 26.23 -11.95 -1.40
C LYS A 341 24.76 -11.84 -1.80
N LEU A 342 23.82 -12.46 -1.07
CA LEU A 342 22.38 -12.36 -1.34
C LEU A 342 21.65 -12.03 -0.03
N VAL A 343 21.40 -10.74 0.20
CA VAL A 343 20.87 -10.25 1.47
C VAL A 343 19.48 -9.65 1.29
N PRO A 344 18.51 -9.95 2.18
CA PRO A 344 17.25 -9.20 2.25
C PRO A 344 17.52 -7.70 2.35
N ALA A 345 16.84 -6.91 1.52
CA ALA A 345 17.03 -5.46 1.47
C ALA A 345 16.18 -4.70 2.50
N GLY A 346 15.26 -5.39 3.19
CA GLY A 346 14.40 -4.82 4.22
C GLY A 346 13.98 -5.89 5.23
N PRO A 347 13.23 -5.50 6.28
CA PRO A 347 12.80 -6.41 7.33
C PRO A 347 11.75 -7.40 6.82
N GLU A 348 11.54 -8.50 7.55
CA GLU A 348 10.32 -9.29 7.39
C GLU A 348 9.11 -8.47 7.84
N PRO A 349 7.93 -8.66 7.22
CA PRO A 349 6.69 -8.02 7.69
C PRO A 349 6.40 -8.41 9.14
N ALA A 350 5.97 -7.44 9.95
CA ALA A 350 5.50 -7.74 11.30
C ALA A 350 4.28 -8.67 11.24
N ARG A 351 4.24 -9.65 12.16
CA ARG A 351 3.16 -10.65 12.25
C ARG A 351 2.04 -10.22 13.17
#